data_AF-A0AA47MCZ1-F1
#
_entry.id   AF-A0AA47MCZ1-F1
#
_cell.length_a   1.000
_cell.length_b   1.000
_cell.length_c   1.000
_cell.angle_alpha   90.00
_cell.angle_beta   90.00
_cell.angle_gamma   90.00
#
_symmetry.space_group_name_H-M   'P 1'
#
loop_
_entity.id
_entity.type
_entity.pdbx_description
1 polymer ?
#
loop_
_entity_poly.entity_id
_entity_poly.type
_entity_poly.pdbx_seq_one_letter_code
_entity_poly.pdbx_strand_id
1 'polypeptide(L)'
;MSYFGVLQKLYTFSASTQRWAILKKHMSITLKMWTETRWESKEQGAAVREALIKVRDQTKDPAIKVEAQSFSEEVGSYRFSICMVVWYDVLSAIQNVSKVMQSPNMDVDLAESFEED
;
A
#
# COMPACT_ATOMS: atom_id res chain seq x y z
N MET A 1 -1.22 -11.19 9.77
CA MET A 1 0.11 -10.89 9.17
C MET A 1 0.57 -9.50 9.65
N SER A 2 1.83 -9.09 9.40
CA SER A 2 2.25 -7.69 9.65
C SER A 2 1.71 -6.77 8.54
N TYR A 3 1.66 -5.44 8.75
CA TYR A 3 1.20 -4.49 7.73
C TYR A 3 1.93 -4.67 6.39
N PHE A 4 3.27 -4.67 6.41
CA PHE A 4 4.07 -4.92 5.21
C PHE A 4 3.89 -6.33 4.64
N GLY A 5 3.59 -7.32 5.46
CA GLY A 5 3.24 -8.66 4.98
C GLY A 5 1.96 -8.67 4.15
N VAL A 6 0.93 -7.90 4.55
CA VAL A 6 -0.30 -7.71 3.77
C VAL A 6 0.01 -7.03 2.43
N LEU A 7 0.86 -6.01 2.44
CA LEU A 7 1.30 -5.35 1.21
C LEU A 7 2.09 -6.28 0.28
N GLN A 8 2.98 -7.10 0.85
CA GLN A 8 3.75 -8.06 0.06
C GLN A 8 2.86 -9.17 -0.51
N LYS A 9 1.87 -9.64 0.25
CA LYS A 9 0.86 -10.57 -0.24
C LYS A 9 0.07 -9.94 -1.39
N LEU A 10 -0.26 -8.64 -1.32
CA LEU A 10 -0.95 -7.92 -2.40
C LEU A 10 -0.09 -7.89 -3.67
N TYR A 11 1.18 -7.55 -3.51
CA TYR A 11 2.14 -7.52 -4.61
C TYR A 11 2.25 -8.89 -5.29
N THR A 12 2.46 -9.95 -4.52
CA THR A 12 2.52 -11.33 -5.04
C THR A 12 1.20 -11.76 -5.69
N PHE A 13 0.06 -11.39 -5.09
CA PHE A 13 -1.25 -11.69 -5.66
C PHE A 13 -1.48 -10.99 -7.01
N SER A 14 -0.95 -9.77 -7.15
CA SER A 14 -0.99 -8.98 -8.39
C SER A 14 0.00 -9.43 -9.48
N ALA A 15 0.94 -10.32 -9.16
CA ALA A 15 1.91 -10.82 -10.14
C ALA A 15 1.26 -11.68 -11.25
N SER A 16 0.08 -12.25 -11.01
CA SER A 16 -0.68 -12.96 -12.04
C SER A 16 -1.42 -11.98 -12.96
N THR A 17 -1.20 -12.09 -14.27
CA THR A 17 -1.87 -11.25 -15.29
C THR A 17 -3.39 -11.32 -15.24
N GLN A 18 -3.96 -12.50 -14.95
CA GLN A 18 -5.41 -12.67 -14.81
C GLN A 18 -5.94 -11.97 -13.54
N ARG A 19 -5.29 -12.17 -12.40
CA ARG A 19 -5.68 -11.54 -11.13
C ARG A 19 -5.52 -10.03 -11.22
N TRP A 20 -4.44 -9.57 -11.82
CA TRP A 20 -4.17 -8.15 -12.08
C TRP A 20 -5.23 -7.50 -12.96
N ALA A 21 -5.69 -8.17 -14.01
CA ALA A 21 -6.75 -7.64 -14.88
C ALA A 21 -8.06 -7.40 -14.12
N ILE A 22 -8.43 -8.30 -13.20
CA ILE A 22 -9.63 -8.15 -12.36
C ILE A 22 -9.43 -7.03 -11.34
N LEU A 23 -8.27 -6.96 -10.69
CA LEU A 23 -7.94 -5.87 -9.75
C LEU A 23 -8.00 -4.51 -10.46
N LYS A 24 -7.37 -4.36 -11.63
CA LYS A 24 -7.34 -3.12 -12.42
C LYS A 24 -8.72 -2.69 -12.91
N LYS A 25 -9.66 -3.62 -13.14
CA LYS A 25 -11.05 -3.29 -13.51
C LYS A 25 -11.82 -2.61 -12.37
N HIS A 26 -11.39 -2.84 -11.12
CA HIS A 26 -12.08 -2.35 -9.91
C HIS A 26 -11.28 -1.29 -9.15
N MET A 27 -9.99 -1.16 -9.44
CA MET A 27 -9.15 -0.07 -8.99
C MET A 27 -9.03 0.92 -10.16
N SER A 28 -9.67 2.10 -10.06
CA SER A 28 -9.41 3.22 -10.99
C SER A 28 -7.95 3.70 -10.94
N ILE A 29 -7.19 3.17 -9.97
CA ILE A 29 -5.82 3.46 -9.66
C ILE A 29 -4.91 2.49 -10.41
N THR A 30 -4.19 2.99 -11.42
CA THR A 30 -3.08 2.28 -12.07
C THR A 30 -2.06 1.84 -11.02
N LEU A 31 -1.48 0.63 -11.11
CA LEU A 31 -0.40 0.15 -10.20
C LEU A 31 0.77 1.14 -10.09
N LYS A 32 0.92 2.05 -11.05
CA LYS A 32 1.91 3.14 -11.02
C LYS A 32 1.78 4.02 -9.77
N MET A 33 0.56 4.20 -9.24
CA MET A 33 0.32 4.88 -7.95
C MET A 33 0.75 4.07 -6.72
N TRP A 34 1.09 2.79 -6.88
CA TRP A 34 1.52 1.91 -5.78
C TRP A 34 3.06 1.82 -5.67
N THR A 35 3.77 2.08 -6.76
CA THR A 35 5.25 2.11 -6.81
C THR A 35 5.83 3.51 -6.58
N GLU A 36 5.11 4.58 -6.96
CA GLU A 36 5.47 5.96 -6.60
C GLU A 36 4.80 6.35 -5.30
N THR A 37 5.46 6.05 -4.18
CA THR A 37 5.40 6.69 -2.84
C THR A 37 4.23 7.64 -2.56
N ARG A 38 2.99 7.17 -2.73
CA ARG A 38 1.74 7.89 -2.43
C ARG A 38 0.62 6.93 -2.06
N TRP A 39 0.77 6.33 -0.88
CA TRP A 39 -0.26 5.52 -0.19
C TRP A 39 -1.36 6.40 0.43
N GLU A 40 -1.71 7.48 -0.26
CA GLU A 40 -2.27 8.70 0.33
C GLU A 40 -3.74 8.60 0.78
N SER A 41 -4.42 7.46 0.67
CA SER A 41 -5.79 7.42 1.18
C SER A 41 -6.28 6.10 1.75
N LYS A 42 -7.03 6.24 2.84
CA LYS A 42 -7.92 5.24 3.45
C LYS A 42 -8.87 4.58 2.44
N GLU A 43 -9.17 5.29 1.35
CA GLU A 43 -10.01 4.81 0.24
C GLU A 43 -9.36 3.65 -0.52
N GLN A 44 -8.02 3.59 -0.56
CA GLN A 44 -7.28 2.52 -1.23
C GLN A 44 -7.50 1.16 -0.56
N GLY A 45 -7.54 1.10 0.78
CA GLY A 45 -7.81 -0.13 1.52
C GLY A 45 -9.21 -0.70 1.23
N ALA A 46 -10.21 0.18 1.21
CA ALA A 46 -11.58 -0.21 0.88
C ALA A 46 -11.70 -0.70 -0.58
N ALA A 47 -11.08 0.01 -1.52
CA ALA A 47 -11.08 -0.39 -2.93
C ALA A 47 -10.40 -1.76 -3.15
N VAL A 48 -9.28 -2.04 -2.47
CA VAL A 48 -8.62 -3.35 -2.51
C VAL A 48 -9.52 -4.45 -1.98
N ARG A 49 -10.17 -4.22 -0.84
CA ARG A 49 -11.10 -5.20 -0.26
C ARG A 49 -12.22 -5.54 -1.23
N GLU A 50 -12.85 -4.54 -1.83
CA GLU A 50 -13.94 -4.74 -2.80
C GLU A 50 -13.46 -5.46 -4.07
N ALA A 51 -12.26 -5.14 -4.55
CA ALA A 51 -11.67 -5.85 -5.68
C ALA A 51 -11.41 -7.33 -5.35
N LEU A 52 -10.91 -7.65 -4.16
CA LEU A 52 -10.67 -9.02 -3.70
C LEU A 52 -11.98 -9.83 -3.59
N ILE A 53 -13.05 -9.21 -3.08
CA ILE A 53 -14.39 -9.83 -3.03
C ILE A 53 -14.87 -10.20 -4.44
N LYS A 54 -14.66 -9.32 -5.42
CA LYS A 54 -15.02 -9.63 -6.81
C LYS A 54 -14.16 -10.71 -7.44
N VAL A 55 -12.86 -10.77 -7.12
CA VAL A 55 -11.98 -11.86 -7.56
C VAL A 55 -12.50 -13.20 -7.04
N ARG A 56 -12.90 -13.27 -5.76
CA ARG A 56 -13.53 -14.45 -5.15
C ARG A 56 -14.80 -14.87 -5.90
N ASP A 57 -15.64 -13.92 -6.29
CA ASP A 57 -16.92 -14.22 -6.94
C ASP A 57 -16.77 -14.65 -8.40
N GLN A 58 -15.77 -14.13 -9.11
CA GLN A 58 -15.56 -14.41 -10.54
C GLN A 58 -14.70 -15.66 -10.80
N THR A 59 -13.84 -16.04 -9.86
CA THR A 59 -12.96 -17.20 -10.06
C THR A 59 -13.72 -18.53 -9.93
N LYS A 60 -13.33 -19.53 -10.73
CA LYS A 60 -13.82 -20.92 -10.60
C LYS A 60 -12.88 -21.78 -9.76
N ASP A 61 -11.65 -21.31 -9.53
CA ASP A 61 -10.65 -22.05 -8.77
C ASP A 61 -10.93 -21.92 -7.26
N PRO A 62 -11.19 -23.03 -6.55
CA PRO A 62 -11.49 -23.00 -5.12
C PRO A 62 -10.31 -22.48 -4.27
N ALA A 63 -9.06 -22.71 -4.69
CA ALA A 63 -7.90 -22.20 -3.97
C ALA A 63 -7.84 -20.67 -4.03
N ILE A 64 -8.12 -20.10 -5.21
CA ILE A 64 -8.15 -18.64 -5.40
C ILE A 64 -9.33 -18.02 -4.63
N LYS A 65 -10.47 -18.71 -4.53
CA LYS A 65 -11.60 -18.22 -3.70
C LYS A 65 -11.21 -18.07 -2.25
N VAL A 66 -10.62 -19.10 -1.66
CA VAL A 66 -10.21 -19.10 -0.24
C VAL A 66 -9.11 -18.06 -0.01
N GLU A 67 -8.15 -17.97 -0.92
CA GLU A 67 -7.09 -16.96 -0.86
C GLU A 67 -7.67 -15.54 -0.91
N ALA A 68 -8.54 -15.24 -1.88
CA ALA A 68 -9.15 -13.92 -2.03
C ALA A 68 -10.08 -13.56 -0.85
N GLN A 69 -10.84 -14.54 -0.33
CA GLN A 69 -11.70 -14.34 0.85
C GLN A 69 -10.87 -13.98 2.08
N SER A 70 -9.92 -14.84 2.46
CA SER A 70 -9.05 -14.60 3.62
C SER A 70 -8.28 -13.30 3.50
N PHE A 71 -7.89 -12.93 2.28
CA PHE A 71 -7.19 -11.69 2.04
C PHE A 71 -8.09 -10.46 2.17
N SER A 72 -9.35 -10.54 1.71
CA SER A 72 -10.32 -9.47 1.88
C SER A 72 -10.66 -9.20 3.35
N GLU A 73 -10.69 -10.24 4.18
CA GLU A 73 -10.88 -10.13 5.63
C GLU A 73 -9.69 -9.46 6.32
N GLU A 74 -8.47 -9.81 5.89
CA GLU A 74 -7.25 -9.22 6.43
C GLU A 74 -7.14 -7.73 6.09
N VAL A 75 -7.39 -7.34 4.84
CA VAL A 75 -7.45 -5.94 4.40
C VAL A 75 -8.62 -5.19 5.07
N GLY A 76 -9.73 -5.88 5.34
CA GLY A 76 -10.88 -5.32 6.06
C GLY A 76 -10.70 -5.22 7.58
N SER A 77 -9.59 -5.71 8.13
CA SER A 77 -9.39 -5.73 9.58
C SER A 77 -9.15 -4.33 10.14
N TYR A 78 -9.64 -4.09 11.37
CA TYR A 78 -9.34 -2.86 12.11
C TYR A 78 -7.84 -2.66 12.29
N ARG A 79 -7.09 -3.75 12.54
CA ARG A 79 -5.63 -3.72 12.65
C ARG A 79 -4.99 -3.15 11.39
N PHE A 80 -5.37 -3.64 10.21
CA PHE A 80 -4.82 -3.14 8.95
C PHE A 80 -5.19 -1.67 8.73
N SER A 81 -6.43 -1.29 9.03
CA SER A 81 -6.90 0.11 8.91
C SER A 81 -6.11 1.08 9.79
N ILE A 82 -5.87 0.72 11.06
CA ILE A 82 -5.06 1.53 11.98
C ILE A 82 -3.61 1.60 11.49
N CYS A 83 -3.02 0.45 11.13
CA CYS A 83 -1.67 0.41 10.59
C CYS A 83 -1.53 1.26 9.33
N MET A 84 -2.51 1.27 8.44
CA MET A 84 -2.49 2.11 7.24
C MET A 84 -2.38 3.60 7.59
N VAL A 85 -3.17 4.08 8.54
CA VAL A 85 -3.13 5.49 8.97
C VAL A 85 -1.78 5.82 9.61
N VAL A 86 -1.31 4.98 10.54
CA VAL A 86 -0.02 5.21 11.21
C VAL A 86 1.16 5.17 10.23
N TRP A 87 1.19 4.18 9.35
CA TRP A 87 2.26 4.07 8.36
C TRP A 87 2.20 5.17 7.30
N TYR A 88 1.01 5.68 6.98
CA TYR A 88 0.88 6.85 6.13
C TYR A 88 1.62 8.06 6.72
N ASP A 89 1.38 8.38 7.99
CA ASP A 89 2.02 9.52 8.65
C ASP A 89 3.55 9.34 8.72
N VAL A 90 4.01 8.14 9.11
CA VAL A 90 5.43 7.80 9.20
C VAL A 90 6.12 7.91 7.84
N LEU A 91 5.54 7.30 6.79
CA LEU A 91 6.13 7.32 5.45
C LEU A 91 6.14 8.72 4.86
N SER A 92 5.10 9.52 5.12
CA SER A 92 5.03 10.91 4.70
C SER A 92 6.14 11.75 5.33
N ALA A 93 6.38 11.59 6.63
CA ALA A 93 7.48 12.25 7.32
C ALA A 93 8.85 11.85 6.74
N ILE A 94 9.09 10.55 6.55
CA ILE A 94 10.33 10.04 5.94
C ILE A 94 10.51 10.60 4.53
N GLN A 95 9.46 10.62 3.72
CA GLN A 95 9.51 11.13 2.35
C GLN A 95 9.84 12.62 2.31
N ASN A 96 9.29 13.42 3.22
CA ASN A 96 9.60 14.85 3.32
C ASN A 96 11.07 15.06 3.67
N VAL A 97 11.58 14.37 4.70
CA VAL A 97 13.00 14.43 5.08
C VAL A 97 13.88 13.95 3.91
N SER A 98 13.54 12.84 3.28
CA SER A 98 14.28 12.30 2.13
C SER A 98 14.36 13.28 0.95
N LYS A 99 13.29 14.05 0.68
CA LYS A 99 13.29 15.09 -0.37
C LYS A 99 14.21 16.25 -0.01
N VAL A 100 14.21 16.69 1.24
CA VAL A 100 15.13 17.73 1.73
C VAL A 100 16.57 17.24 1.60
N MET A 101 16.82 16.00 2.03
CA MET A 101 18.15 15.38 1.97
C MET A 101 18.71 15.20 0.57
N GLN A 102 17.84 14.95 -0.39
CA GLN A 102 18.21 14.78 -1.80
C GLN A 102 18.19 16.09 -2.59
N SER A 103 17.85 17.22 -1.95
CA SER A 103 17.82 18.50 -2.65
C SER A 103 19.25 19.00 -2.93
N PRO A 104 19.54 19.46 -4.16
CA PRO A 104 20.88 19.93 -4.53
C PRO A 104 21.32 21.20 -3.77
N ASN A 105 20.38 21.85 -3.05
CA ASN A 105 20.61 23.03 -2.22
C ASN A 105 20.81 22.67 -0.73
N MET A 106 20.94 21.39 -0.37
CA MET A 106 21.19 21.02 1.01
C MET A 106 22.64 21.34 1.36
N ASP A 107 22.83 22.50 1.99
CA ASP A 107 24.10 22.92 2.56
C ASP A 107 24.32 22.12 3.86
N VAL A 108 25.44 21.41 3.93
CA VAL A 108 25.73 20.46 5.02
C VAL A 108 26.03 21.20 6.34
N ASP A 109 26.33 22.50 6.25
CA ASP A 109 26.62 23.39 7.38
C ASP A 109 25.40 23.70 8.27
N LEU A 110 24.16 23.51 7.77
CA LEU A 110 22.97 23.71 8.61
C LEU A 110 22.82 22.61 9.68
N ALA A 111 23.47 21.46 9.50
CA ALA A 111 23.40 20.34 10.44
C ALA A 111 24.18 20.59 11.75
N GLU A 112 25.21 21.45 11.73
CA GLU A 112 25.98 21.82 12.93
C GLU A 112 25.17 22.73 13.87
N SER A 113 24.28 23.55 13.33
CA SER A 113 23.48 24.51 14.14
C SER A 113 22.34 23.88 14.96
N PHE A 114 22.01 22.60 14.74
CA PHE A 114 21.00 21.88 15.54
C PHE A 114 21.61 21.10 16.72
N GLU A 115 22.93 21.09 16.88
CA GLU A 115 23.63 20.46 18.02
C GLU A 115 23.93 21.44 19.17
N GLU A 116 23.72 22.75 18.98
CA GLU A 116 24.02 23.79 19.99
C GLU A 116 22.82 24.40 20.75
N ASP A 117 21.58 23.93 20.53
CA ASP A 117 20.38 24.37 21.28
C ASP A 117 19.77 23.29 22.20
#